data_AF-A0A412LHQ8-F1
#
_entry.id   AF-A0A412LHQ8-F1
#
_cell.length_a   1.000
_cell.length_b   1.000
_cell.length_c   1.000
_cell.angle_alpha   90.00
_cell.angle_beta   90.00
_cell.angle_gamma   90.00
#
_symmetry.space_group_name_H-M   'P 1'
#
loop_
_entity.id
_entity.type
_entity.pdbx_description
1 polymer ?
#
loop_
_entity_poly.entity_id
_entity_poly.type
_entity_poly.pdbx_seq_one_letter_code
_entity_poly.pdbx_strand_id
1 'polypeptide(L)'
;MKKYFKILLVSIVFIALAALYASGIHEERIYNPDFDVEYTMCQNTGVLSQGTLVQEFLAEKNKINGFSIKTTVHGDVSNVDVQYILEDEKGTTLTEGTIPASEMQNDKFYKEKFDTVKLNTGKTYKLILKETNATAENGIGFYYTPAENANEVFEVNQNETAGTLVLRMLVKEFQVETFLVLLMFILYIAVFLKVLYKLFK
;
A
#
# COMPACT_ATOMS: atom_id res chain seq x y z
N MET A 1 -2.71 44.97 -18.18
CA MET A 1 -1.56 44.16 -17.72
C MET A 1 -1.75 43.55 -16.33
N LYS A 2 -2.00 44.33 -15.26
CA LYS A 2 -2.18 43.80 -13.89
C LYS A 2 -3.28 42.72 -13.74
N LYS A 3 -4.39 42.81 -14.48
CA LYS A 3 -5.49 41.83 -14.45
C LYS A 3 -5.09 40.48 -15.04
N TYR A 4 -4.46 40.48 -16.22
CA TYR A 4 -3.99 39.25 -16.89
C TYR A 4 -2.86 38.57 -16.11
N PHE A 5 -1.98 39.36 -15.49
CA PHE A 5 -0.94 38.83 -14.61
C PHE A 5 -1.52 38.14 -13.36
N LYS A 6 -2.55 38.72 -12.73
CA LYS A 6 -3.26 38.07 -11.60
C LYS A 6 -3.93 36.77 -12.02
N ILE A 7 -4.60 36.75 -13.18
CA ILE A 7 -5.25 35.54 -13.70
C ILE A 7 -4.22 34.44 -13.95
N LEU A 8 -3.09 34.78 -14.59
CA LEU A 8 -1.99 33.84 -14.82
C LEU A 8 -1.47 33.24 -13.51
N LEU A 9 -1.22 34.08 -12.50
CA LEU A 9 -0.71 33.63 -11.20
C LEU A 9 -1.71 32.70 -10.50
N VAL A 10 -3.00 33.03 -10.52
CA VAL A 10 -4.06 32.18 -9.98
C VAL A 10 -4.12 30.84 -10.71
N SER A 11 -4.03 30.83 -12.04
CA SER A 11 -4.00 29.58 -12.83
C SER A 11 -2.81 28.70 -12.47
N ILE A 12 -1.61 29.28 -12.29
CA ILE A 12 -0.42 28.53 -11.87
C ILE A 12 -0.63 27.89 -10.50
N VAL A 13 -1.22 28.61 -9.54
CA VAL A 13 -1.52 28.07 -8.20
C VAL A 13 -2.50 26.90 -8.30
N PHE A 14 -3.56 27.01 -9.11
CA PHE A 14 -4.50 25.90 -9.32
C PHE A 14 -3.85 24.68 -9.98
N ILE A 15 -2.98 24.89 -10.96
CA ILE A 15 -2.21 23.80 -11.60
C ILE A 15 -1.31 23.11 -10.56
N ALA A 16 -0.61 23.88 -9.72
CA ALA A 16 0.23 23.33 -8.66
C ALA A 16 -0.58 22.53 -7.63
N LEU A 17 -1.74 23.03 -7.21
CA LEU A 17 -2.65 22.32 -6.31
C LEU A 17 -3.19 21.02 -6.94
N ALA A 18 -3.56 21.05 -8.22
CA ALA A 18 -3.98 19.86 -8.95
C ALA A 18 -2.84 18.84 -9.05
N ALA A 19 -1.61 19.28 -9.27
CA ALA A 19 -0.44 18.41 -9.34
C ALA A 19 -0.12 17.77 -7.99
N LEU A 20 -0.28 18.53 -6.88
CA LEU A 20 -0.17 17.99 -5.53
C LEU A 20 -1.26 16.97 -5.24
N TYR A 21 -2.51 17.24 -5.65
CA TYR A 21 -3.62 16.31 -5.49
C TYR A 21 -3.39 15.00 -6.27
N ALA A 22 -2.87 15.10 -7.49
CA ALA A 22 -2.54 13.93 -8.33
C ALA A 22 -1.28 13.18 -7.86
N SER A 23 -0.49 13.75 -6.95
CA SER A 23 0.66 13.11 -6.34
C SER A 23 0.21 12.36 -5.09
N GLY A 24 0.06 11.04 -5.19
CA GLY A 24 -0.48 10.22 -4.12
C GLY A 24 0.37 8.99 -3.83
N ILE A 25 0.09 8.34 -2.69
CA ILE A 25 0.50 6.96 -2.44
C ILE A 25 -0.66 6.07 -2.88
N HIS A 26 -0.39 5.17 -3.80
CA HIS A 26 -1.33 4.17 -4.28
C HIS A 26 -1.01 2.81 -3.69
N GLU A 27 -2.04 1.98 -3.58
CA GLU A 27 -1.93 0.63 -3.04
C GLU A 27 -2.11 -0.36 -4.17
N GLU A 28 -1.08 -1.16 -4.44
CA GLU A 28 -1.11 -2.22 -5.44
C GLU A 28 -1.26 -3.57 -4.74
N ARG A 29 -2.34 -4.29 -5.05
CA ARG A 29 -2.62 -5.60 -4.43
C ARG A 29 -1.71 -6.65 -5.07
N ILE A 30 -1.10 -7.50 -4.26
CA ILE A 30 -0.36 -8.68 -4.78
C ILE A 30 -1.26 -9.92 -4.91
N TYR A 31 -2.41 -9.92 -4.23
CA TYR A 31 -3.43 -10.96 -4.38
C TYR A 31 -4.39 -10.64 -5.54
N ASN A 32 -5.14 -11.64 -5.98
CA ASN A 32 -6.14 -11.50 -7.05
C ASN A 32 -7.06 -10.29 -6.81
N PRO A 33 -7.08 -9.27 -7.69
CA PRO A 33 -7.92 -8.08 -7.51
C PRO A 33 -9.42 -8.37 -7.44
N ASP A 34 -9.87 -9.47 -8.06
CA ASP A 34 -11.27 -9.93 -8.02
C ASP A 34 -11.62 -10.61 -6.68
N PHE A 35 -10.61 -10.96 -5.88
CA PHE A 35 -10.83 -11.51 -4.55
C PHE A 35 -11.18 -10.39 -3.57
N ASP A 36 -12.44 -10.40 -3.12
CA ASP A 36 -12.93 -9.42 -2.16
C ASP A 36 -12.58 -9.83 -0.73
N VAL A 37 -11.51 -9.24 -0.20
CA VAL A 37 -10.98 -9.47 1.15
C VAL A 37 -11.85 -8.90 2.28
N GLU A 38 -12.91 -8.16 1.97
CA GLU A 38 -13.86 -7.64 2.97
C GLU A 38 -15.04 -8.59 3.15
N TYR A 39 -15.52 -9.22 2.08
CA TYR A 39 -16.69 -10.09 2.11
C TYR A 39 -16.37 -11.59 2.02
N THR A 40 -15.15 -11.96 1.62
CA THR A 40 -14.72 -13.36 1.51
C THR A 40 -13.91 -13.79 2.72
N MET A 41 -14.14 -15.03 3.17
CA MET A 41 -13.45 -15.61 4.32
C MET A 41 -11.97 -15.81 3.99
N CYS A 42 -11.13 -14.91 4.50
CA CYS A 42 -9.68 -15.05 4.48
C CYS A 42 -9.23 -16.04 5.56
N GLN A 43 -8.09 -16.69 5.34
CA GLN A 43 -7.43 -17.51 6.35
C GLN A 43 -6.41 -16.66 7.12
N ASN A 44 -6.02 -17.12 8.31
CA ASN A 44 -5.07 -16.41 9.16
C ASN A 44 -3.90 -17.32 9.53
N THR A 45 -2.69 -16.77 9.56
CA THR A 45 -1.45 -17.50 9.89
C THR A 45 -1.38 -17.97 11.34
N GLY A 46 -2.19 -17.39 12.23
CA GLY A 46 -1.95 -17.42 13.66
C GLY A 46 -0.68 -16.64 14.04
N VAL A 47 -0.29 -16.72 15.31
CA VAL A 47 0.89 -16.04 15.85
C VAL A 47 2.19 -16.73 15.39
N LEU A 48 3.14 -15.94 14.90
CA LEU A 48 4.45 -16.38 14.40
C LEU A 48 5.49 -16.49 15.52
N SER A 49 5.13 -17.06 16.67
CA SER A 49 5.93 -17.03 17.91
C SER A 49 7.39 -17.50 17.79
N GLN A 50 7.72 -18.38 16.84
CA GLN A 50 9.09 -18.85 16.59
C GLN A 50 9.45 -18.95 15.10
N GLY A 51 8.59 -18.49 14.20
CA GLY A 51 8.78 -18.65 12.77
C GLY A 51 8.74 -17.34 12.02
N THR A 52 8.77 -17.47 10.71
CA THR A 52 8.75 -16.35 9.77
C THR A 52 7.62 -16.54 8.78
N LEU A 53 7.06 -15.42 8.34
CA LEU A 53 6.16 -15.36 7.21
C LEU A 53 6.95 -14.83 6.01
N VAL A 54 6.93 -15.55 4.90
CA VAL A 54 7.57 -15.12 3.66
C VAL A 54 6.52 -15.03 2.57
N GLN A 55 6.48 -13.91 1.86
CA GLN A 55 5.67 -13.73 0.67
C GLN A 55 6.57 -13.24 -0.47
N GLU A 56 6.67 -14.04 -1.52
CA GLU A 56 7.22 -13.59 -2.80
C GLU A 56 6.18 -12.79 -3.57
N PHE A 57 6.61 -11.76 -4.30
CA PHE A 57 5.73 -11.02 -5.20
C PHE A 57 6.50 -10.50 -6.41
N LEU A 58 5.81 -10.40 -7.55
CA LEU A 58 6.35 -9.76 -8.75
C LEU A 58 6.21 -8.24 -8.66
N ALA A 59 7.31 -7.50 -8.86
CA ALA A 59 7.25 -6.04 -8.91
C ALA A 59 6.64 -5.54 -10.23
N GLU A 60 5.42 -5.00 -10.18
CA GLU A 60 4.81 -4.33 -11.34
C GLU A 60 5.43 -2.94 -11.59
N LYS A 61 5.93 -2.31 -10.53
CA LYS A 61 6.53 -0.97 -10.56
C LYS A 61 8.02 -1.01 -10.25
N ASN A 62 8.74 0.01 -10.70
CA ASN A 62 10.18 0.15 -10.50
C ASN A 62 10.57 0.79 -9.15
N LYS A 63 9.63 0.89 -8.21
CA LYS A 63 9.85 1.47 -6.89
C LYS A 63 8.76 1.05 -5.92
N ILE A 64 9.08 1.16 -4.64
CA ILE A 64 8.14 0.96 -3.53
C ILE A 64 8.46 1.91 -2.38
N ASN A 65 7.44 2.28 -1.61
CA ASN A 65 7.47 3.28 -0.54
C ASN A 65 6.93 2.75 0.79
N GLY A 66 6.60 1.46 0.86
CA GLY A 66 5.93 0.87 2.01
C GLY A 66 5.08 -0.32 1.61
N PHE A 67 4.37 -0.87 2.58
CA PHE A 67 3.35 -1.88 2.35
C PHE A 67 2.15 -1.66 3.27
N SER A 68 1.03 -2.26 2.91
CA SER A 68 -0.16 -2.35 3.73
C SER A 68 -0.59 -3.80 3.85
N ILE A 69 -0.79 -4.26 5.09
CA ILE A 69 -1.06 -5.67 5.37
C ILE A 69 -2.25 -5.79 6.32
N LYS A 70 -3.14 -6.75 6.05
CA LYS A 70 -4.30 -7.00 6.90
C LYS A 70 -3.91 -7.92 8.07
N THR A 71 -4.18 -7.47 9.29
CA THR A 71 -3.71 -8.13 10.52
C THR A 71 -4.85 -8.49 11.46
N THR A 72 -4.55 -9.37 12.42
CA THR A 72 -5.37 -9.61 13.62
C THR A 72 -4.46 -9.71 14.84
N VAL A 73 -4.94 -9.20 15.97
CA VAL A 73 -4.24 -9.20 17.25
C VAL A 73 -4.72 -10.38 18.09
N HIS A 74 -3.77 -11.13 18.65
CA HIS A 74 -3.98 -12.19 19.62
C HIS A 74 -3.41 -11.75 20.97
N GLY A 75 -4.21 -11.85 22.03
CA GLY A 75 -3.77 -11.57 23.40
C GLY A 75 -3.27 -10.13 23.64
N ASP A 76 -2.35 -10.00 24.60
CA ASP A 76 -1.69 -8.73 24.92
C ASP A 76 -0.37 -8.58 24.13
N VAL A 77 -0.36 -7.61 23.22
CA VAL A 77 0.76 -7.32 22.31
C VAL A 77 1.58 -6.10 22.73
N SER A 78 1.43 -5.60 23.95
CA SER A 78 2.12 -4.40 24.44
C SER A 78 3.65 -4.47 24.35
N ASN A 79 4.22 -5.68 24.39
CA ASN A 79 5.67 -5.93 24.31
C ASN A 79 6.08 -6.73 23.07
N VAL A 80 5.16 -6.91 22.11
CA VAL A 80 5.43 -7.65 20.86
C VAL A 80 5.79 -6.65 19.77
N ASP A 81 6.82 -6.98 18.99
CA ASP A 81 7.17 -6.23 17.79
C ASP A 81 7.14 -7.14 16.57
N VAL A 82 6.80 -6.56 15.41
CA VAL A 82 6.86 -7.20 14.09
C VAL A 82 8.03 -6.61 13.32
N GLN A 83 9.04 -7.42 13.07
CA GLN A 83 10.15 -7.09 12.18
C GLN A 83 9.76 -7.38 10.74
N TYR A 84 10.11 -6.48 9.82
CA TYR A 84 9.98 -6.70 8.39
C TYR A 84 11.32 -6.58 7.68
N ILE A 85 11.50 -7.39 6.63
CA ILE A 85 12.66 -7.34 5.75
C ILE A 85 12.15 -7.46 4.31
N LEU A 86 12.60 -6.57 3.43
CA LEU A 86 12.37 -6.66 2.00
C LEU A 86 13.68 -7.07 1.32
N GLU A 87 13.67 -8.18 0.59
CA GLU A 87 14.83 -8.72 -0.12
C GLU A 87 14.60 -8.82 -1.63
N ASP A 88 15.70 -8.75 -2.39
CA ASP A 88 15.71 -9.07 -3.82
C ASP A 88 15.82 -10.59 -4.10
N GLU A 89 15.77 -10.97 -5.38
CA GLU A 89 15.91 -12.37 -5.84
C GLU A 89 17.20 -13.07 -5.38
N LYS A 90 18.21 -12.31 -4.92
CA LYS A 90 19.51 -12.82 -4.47
C LYS A 90 19.62 -12.89 -2.95
N GLY A 91 18.59 -12.50 -2.21
CA GLY A 91 18.60 -12.39 -0.75
C GLY A 91 19.31 -11.13 -0.24
N THR A 92 19.47 -10.10 -1.09
CA THR A 92 20.01 -8.81 -0.65
C THR A 92 18.92 -8.00 0.02
N THR A 93 19.11 -7.65 1.30
CA THR A 93 18.21 -6.75 2.03
C THR A 93 18.20 -5.35 1.39
N LEU A 94 17.02 -4.93 0.96
CA LEU A 94 16.77 -3.61 0.38
C LEU A 94 16.30 -2.60 1.43
N THR A 95 15.49 -3.06 2.38
CA THR A 95 15.04 -2.28 3.54
C THR A 95 14.55 -3.23 4.64
N GLU A 96 14.60 -2.78 5.88
CA GLU A 96 14.13 -3.50 7.05
C GLU A 96 13.66 -2.51 8.11
N GLY A 97 12.83 -2.99 9.04
CA GLY A 97 12.33 -2.17 10.14
C GLY A 97 11.63 -2.99 11.20
N THR A 98 11.18 -2.31 12.25
CA THR A 98 10.47 -2.92 13.38
C THR A 98 9.25 -2.08 13.72
N ILE A 99 8.10 -2.74 13.80
CA ILE A 99 6.80 -2.14 14.04
C ILE A 99 6.27 -2.64 15.39
N PRO A 100 5.90 -1.75 16.32
CA PRO A 100 5.23 -2.17 17.54
C PRO A 100 3.88 -2.81 17.21
N ALA A 101 3.65 -4.04 17.67
CA ALA A 101 2.39 -4.75 17.42
C ALA A 101 1.17 -4.02 18.00
N SER A 102 1.39 -3.17 19.01
CA SER A 102 0.36 -2.28 19.58
C SER A 102 -0.24 -1.26 18.61
N GLU A 103 0.43 -0.98 17.49
CA GLU A 103 -0.13 -0.11 16.43
C GLU A 103 -1.07 -0.88 15.47
N MET A 104 -1.05 -2.21 15.52
CA MET A 104 -1.88 -3.08 14.68
C MET A 104 -3.25 -3.34 15.33
N GLN A 105 -4.26 -3.62 14.52
CA GLN A 105 -5.65 -3.77 14.97
C GLN A 105 -6.33 -4.95 14.28
N ASN A 106 -7.29 -5.56 14.98
CA ASN A 106 -8.11 -6.65 14.45
C ASN A 106 -8.81 -6.28 13.15
N ASP A 107 -8.65 -7.15 12.15
CA ASP A 107 -9.31 -7.10 10.85
C ASP A 107 -9.04 -5.82 10.05
N LYS A 108 -7.95 -5.12 10.35
CA LYS A 108 -7.58 -3.87 9.70
C LYS A 108 -6.27 -3.96 8.96
N PHE A 109 -6.16 -3.11 7.94
CA PHE A 109 -4.91 -2.88 7.24
C PHE A 109 -4.02 -1.97 8.09
N TYR A 110 -2.86 -2.49 8.51
CA TYR A 110 -1.74 -1.67 8.96
C TYR A 110 -0.98 -1.14 7.74
N LYS A 111 -0.37 0.04 7.85
CA LYS A 111 0.39 0.67 6.76
C LYS A 111 1.76 1.08 7.26
N GLU A 112 2.78 0.39 6.78
CA GLU A 112 4.16 0.74 7.01
C GLU A 112 4.69 1.56 5.85
N LYS A 113 5.37 2.68 6.14
CA LYS A 113 5.98 3.55 5.13
C LYS A 113 7.47 3.68 5.39
N PHE A 114 8.25 3.53 4.34
CA PHE A 114 9.70 3.67 4.37
C PHE A 114 10.20 4.49 3.18
N ASP A 115 11.50 4.79 3.18
CA ASP A 115 12.13 5.55 2.10
C ASP A 115 12.02 4.84 0.75
N THR A 116 12.01 5.60 -0.35
CA THR A 116 11.77 5.00 -1.67
C THR A 116 12.87 3.98 -2.02
N VAL A 117 12.47 2.71 -2.10
CA VAL A 117 13.33 1.61 -2.58
C VAL A 117 13.12 1.48 -4.08
N LYS A 118 14.22 1.41 -4.84
CA LYS A 118 14.17 1.17 -6.29
C LYS A 118 14.05 -0.33 -6.54
N LEU A 119 13.10 -0.69 -7.39
CA LEU A 119 12.86 -2.06 -7.84
C LEU A 119 13.07 -2.14 -9.36
N ASN A 120 13.17 -3.36 -9.87
CA ASN A 120 13.16 -3.65 -11.30
C ASN A 120 11.81 -4.27 -11.65
N THR A 121 11.08 -3.63 -12.57
CA THR A 121 9.79 -4.15 -13.05
C THR A 121 9.96 -5.56 -13.63
N GLY A 122 9.06 -6.48 -13.27
CA GLY A 122 9.08 -7.87 -13.69
C GLY A 122 10.10 -8.75 -12.94
N LYS A 123 10.66 -8.26 -11.83
CA LYS A 123 11.50 -9.06 -10.93
C LYS A 123 10.76 -9.44 -9.66
N THR A 124 11.14 -10.58 -9.09
CA THR A 124 10.53 -11.09 -7.85
C THR A 124 11.25 -10.52 -6.63
N TYR A 125 10.50 -10.25 -5.57
CA TYR A 125 11.02 -9.77 -4.30
C TYR A 125 10.36 -10.55 -3.16
N LYS A 126 11.00 -10.57 -1.99
CA LYS A 126 10.49 -11.26 -0.79
C LYS A 126 10.21 -10.27 0.31
N LEU A 127 8.98 -10.27 0.83
CA LEU A 127 8.66 -9.65 2.12
C LEU A 127 8.70 -10.74 3.19
N ILE A 128 9.56 -10.54 4.19
CA ILE A 128 9.73 -11.43 5.32
C ILE A 128 9.23 -10.72 6.56
N LEU A 129 8.32 -11.34 7.31
CA LEU A 129 7.84 -10.84 8.60
C LEU A 129 8.22 -11.82 9.71
N LYS A 130 8.60 -11.27 10.85
CA LYS A 130 8.94 -12.03 12.05
C LYS A 130 8.43 -11.33 13.28
N GLU A 131 7.84 -12.07 14.21
CA GLU A 131 7.48 -11.52 15.52
C GLU A 131 8.61 -11.71 16.52
N THR A 132 8.82 -10.71 17.37
CA THR A 132 9.72 -10.77 18.52
C THR A 132 8.94 -10.58 19.81
N ASN A 133 9.29 -11.37 20.83
CA ASN A 133 8.59 -11.46 22.13
C ASN A 133 7.15 -11.98 22.08
N ALA A 134 6.70 -12.51 20.93
CA ALA A 134 5.43 -13.19 20.80
C ALA A 134 5.46 -14.59 21.43
N THR A 135 4.31 -15.07 21.89
CA THR A 135 4.08 -16.44 22.39
C THR A 135 2.90 -17.06 21.65
N ALA A 136 2.57 -18.32 21.92
CA ALA A 136 1.41 -18.97 21.30
C ALA A 136 0.08 -18.24 21.57
N GLU A 137 0.00 -17.47 22.67
CA GLU A 137 -1.21 -16.78 23.12
C GLU A 137 -1.20 -15.28 22.82
N ASN A 138 -0.05 -14.70 22.45
CA ASN A 138 0.06 -13.26 22.16
C ASN A 138 0.94 -12.94 20.96
N GLY A 139 0.39 -12.17 20.02
CA GLY A 139 1.07 -11.77 18.81
C GLY A 139 0.13 -11.33 17.69
N ILE A 140 0.63 -11.30 16.47
CA ILE A 140 -0.07 -10.81 15.29
C ILE A 140 -0.26 -11.92 14.27
N GLY A 141 -1.51 -12.23 13.97
CA GLY A 141 -1.87 -13.06 12.82
C GLY A 141 -2.00 -12.21 11.56
N PHE A 142 -1.59 -12.76 10.42
CA PHE A 142 -1.72 -12.11 9.12
C PHE A 142 -2.74 -12.83 8.24
N TYR A 143 -3.55 -12.06 7.52
CA TYR A 143 -4.57 -12.63 6.64
C TYR A 143 -3.99 -12.99 5.28
N TYR A 144 -4.40 -14.13 4.75
CA TYR A 144 -4.08 -14.58 3.39
C TYR A 144 -5.32 -15.14 2.69
N THR A 145 -5.34 -15.05 1.37
CA THR A 145 -6.40 -15.60 0.52
C THR A 145 -6.15 -17.09 0.28
N PRO A 146 -7.19 -17.93 0.23
CA PRO A 146 -7.07 -19.29 -0.27
C PRO A 146 -6.59 -19.27 -1.74
N ALA A 147 -5.94 -20.35 -2.16
CA ALA A 147 -5.16 -20.41 -3.40
C ALA A 147 -5.96 -20.08 -4.68
N GLU A 148 -5.51 -19.06 -5.41
CA GLU A 148 -5.86 -18.82 -6.82
C GLU A 148 -4.66 -18.36 -7.70
N ASN A 149 -3.53 -17.94 -7.12
CA ASN A 149 -2.35 -17.47 -7.86
C ASN A 149 -1.23 -18.51 -7.81
N ALA A 150 -0.97 -19.17 -8.94
CA ALA A 150 -0.14 -20.39 -9.02
C ALA A 150 1.38 -20.18 -9.04
N ASN A 151 1.91 -18.96 -8.88
CA ASN A 151 3.31 -18.66 -9.21
C ASN A 151 4.10 -17.88 -8.14
N GLU A 152 3.56 -17.69 -6.93
CA GLU A 152 4.26 -16.96 -5.87
C GLU A 152 4.41 -17.85 -4.63
N VAL A 153 5.62 -17.86 -4.07
CA VAL A 153 5.92 -18.60 -2.83
C VAL A 153 5.33 -17.86 -1.64
N PHE A 154 4.50 -18.57 -0.88
CA PHE A 154 4.00 -18.13 0.43
C PHE A 154 4.39 -19.16 1.47
N GLU A 155 5.20 -18.79 2.46
CA GLU A 155 5.68 -19.68 3.52
C GLU A 155 5.25 -19.17 4.88
N VAL A 156 4.70 -20.07 5.71
CA VAL A 156 4.38 -19.82 7.11
C VAL A 156 5.21 -20.76 7.96
N ASN A 157 6.05 -20.23 8.85
CA ASN A 157 6.94 -21.02 9.70
C ASN A 157 7.81 -22.02 8.91
N GLN A 158 8.41 -21.56 7.80
CA GLN A 158 9.26 -22.36 6.90
C GLN A 158 8.53 -23.48 6.13
N ASN A 159 7.20 -23.52 6.17
CA ASN A 159 6.39 -24.44 5.38
C ASN A 159 5.67 -23.68 4.27
N GLU A 160 5.85 -24.11 3.04
CA GLU A 160 5.11 -23.61 1.90
C GLU A 160 3.61 -23.84 2.12
N THR A 161 2.83 -22.77 2.01
CA THR A 161 1.41 -22.73 2.30
C THR A 161 0.68 -22.22 1.06
N ALA A 162 -0.39 -22.90 0.67
CA ALA A 162 -1.17 -22.50 -0.49
C ALA A 162 -1.96 -21.21 -0.17
N GLY A 163 -1.67 -20.12 -0.88
CA GLY A 163 -2.37 -18.85 -0.72
C GLY A 163 -1.51 -17.64 -1.09
N THR A 164 -2.08 -16.46 -0.91
CA THR A 164 -1.38 -15.19 -1.09
C THR A 164 -1.71 -14.26 0.06
N LEU A 165 -0.70 -13.64 0.66
CA LEU A 165 -0.89 -12.68 1.73
C LEU A 165 -1.81 -11.53 1.29
N VAL A 166 -2.71 -11.11 2.17
CA VAL A 166 -3.53 -9.91 1.97
C VAL A 166 -2.66 -8.68 2.20
N LEU A 167 -1.79 -8.44 1.22
CA LEU A 167 -0.74 -7.44 1.19
C LEU A 167 -0.96 -6.50 0.00
N ARG A 168 -0.66 -5.23 0.20
CA ARG A 168 -0.65 -4.20 -0.83
C ARG A 168 0.65 -3.42 -0.78
N MET A 169 1.27 -3.15 -1.92
CA MET A 169 2.49 -2.35 -2.00
C MET A 169 2.12 -0.88 -2.08
N LEU A 170 2.80 -0.05 -1.30
CA LEU A 170 2.60 1.40 -1.33
C LEU A 170 3.55 2.00 -2.37
N VAL A 171 3.00 2.61 -3.42
CA VAL A 171 3.79 3.22 -4.49
C VAL A 171 3.43 4.69 -4.62
N LYS A 172 4.42 5.57 -4.46
CA LYS A 172 4.24 7.00 -4.66
C LYS A 172 4.31 7.33 -6.14
N GLU A 173 3.18 7.64 -6.78
CA GLU A 173 3.10 7.97 -8.20
C GLU A 173 2.31 9.24 -8.47
N PHE A 174 2.63 9.88 -9.59
CA PHE A 174 1.84 10.99 -10.14
C PHE A 174 0.82 10.42 -11.11
N GLN A 175 -0.46 10.54 -10.79
CA GLN A 175 -1.53 10.08 -11.67
C GLN A 175 -1.87 11.14 -12.72
N VAL A 176 -1.34 10.94 -13.93
CA VAL A 176 -1.59 11.86 -15.06
C VAL A 176 -3.09 11.93 -15.38
N GLU A 177 -3.82 10.81 -15.30
CA GLU A 177 -5.25 10.79 -15.55
C GLU A 177 -6.02 11.65 -14.55
N THR A 178 -5.83 11.41 -13.24
CA THR A 178 -6.44 12.20 -12.17
C THR A 178 -6.10 13.68 -12.28
N PHE A 179 -4.85 14.01 -12.60
CA PHE A 179 -4.42 15.39 -12.84
C PHE A 179 -5.20 16.04 -13.99
N LEU A 180 -5.28 15.39 -15.15
CA LEU A 180 -5.96 15.92 -16.33
C LEU A 180 -7.47 16.04 -16.12
N VAL A 181 -8.09 15.03 -15.52
CA VAL A 181 -9.52 15.02 -15.20
C VAL A 181 -9.86 16.18 -14.26
N LEU A 182 -9.07 16.39 -13.21
CA LEU A 182 -9.27 17.52 -12.29
C LEU A 182 -9.12 18.88 -12.99
N LEU A 183 -8.13 19.05 -13.88
CA LEU A 183 -7.99 20.28 -14.66
C LEU A 183 -9.20 20.53 -15.56
N MET A 184 -9.73 19.50 -16.22
CA MET A 184 -10.94 19.61 -17.04
C MET A 184 -12.15 20.01 -16.20
N PHE A 185 -12.32 19.44 -15.00
CA PHE A 185 -13.39 19.83 -14.07
C PHE A 185 -13.28 21.30 -13.63
N ILE A 186 -12.08 21.76 -13.27
CA ILE A 186 -11.84 23.16 -12.89
C ILE A 186 -12.20 24.10 -14.06
N LEU A 187 -11.75 23.75 -15.28
CA LEU A 187 -12.07 24.53 -16.49
C LEU A 187 -13.58 24.56 -16.75
N TYR A 188 -14.23 23.41 -16.65
CA TYR A 188 -15.69 23.28 -16.81
C TYR A 188 -16.44 24.18 -15.83
N ILE A 189 -16.11 24.13 -14.54
CA ILE A 189 -16.72 24.97 -13.51
C ILE A 189 -16.50 26.46 -13.81
N ALA A 190 -15.29 26.85 -14.21
CA ALA A 190 -14.99 28.24 -14.55
C ALA A 190 -15.81 28.75 -15.74
N VAL A 191 -15.97 27.94 -16.79
CA VAL A 191 -16.82 28.27 -17.94
C VAL A 191 -18.29 28.34 -17.53
N PHE A 192 -18.76 27.35 -16.77
CA PHE A 192 -20.14 27.29 -16.28
C PHE A 192 -20.51 28.51 -15.44
N LEU A 193 -19.68 28.87 -14.46
CA LEU A 193 -19.89 30.06 -13.63
C LEU A 193 -19.88 31.35 -14.46
N LYS A 194 -19.04 31.43 -15.50
CA LYS A 194 -19.01 32.58 -16.41
C LYS A 194 -20.30 32.70 -17.23
N VAL A 195 -20.85 31.59 -17.71
CA VAL A 195 -22.14 31.56 -18.40
C VAL A 195 -23.26 31.97 -17.45
N LEU A 196 -23.28 31.42 -16.24
CA LEU A 196 -24.25 31.73 -15.20
C LEU A 196 -24.26 33.22 -14.85
N TYR A 197 -23.07 33.79 -14.60
CA TYR A 197 -22.92 35.22 -14.32
C TYR A 197 -23.40 36.12 -15.47
N LYS A 198 -23.31 35.64 -16.72
CA LYS A 198 -23.82 36.36 -17.89
C LYS A 198 -25.34 36.25 -18.03
N LEU A 199 -25.96 35.18 -17.53
CA LEU A 199 -27.42 34.99 -17.58
C LEU A 199 -28.16 35.80 -16.51
N PHE A 200 -27.53 36.01 -15.34
CA PHE A 200 -28.08 36.81 -14.24
C PHE A 200 -27.69 38.29 -14.30
N LYS A 201 -27.13 38.73 -15.42
CA LYS A 201 -26.77 40.12 -15.68
C LYS A 201 -27.49 40.62 -16.93
#